data_AF-A0A956M6Y8-F1
#
_entry.id   AF-A0A956M6Y8-F1
#
_cell.length_a   1.000
_cell.length_b   1.000
_cell.length_c   1.000
_cell.angle_alpha   90.00
_cell.angle_beta   90.00
_cell.angle_gamma   90.00
#
_symmetry.space_group_name_H-M   'P 1'
#
loop_
_entity.id
_entity.type
_entity.pdbx_description
1 polymer ?
#
loop_
_entity_poly.entity_id
_entity_poly.type
_entity_poly.pdbx_seq_one_letter_code
_entity_poly.pdbx_strand_id
1 'polypeptide(L)'
;MIENKPGAYWWWMGSAVDKENITWNLEQMHEASMGGATIVPIYGVKGYEDRYLQHLSPEWLAMMEFAIKEAQRLGMWIDMTTGTGWPFGGPMITSDNCDVTVEYKDGELSWNFSGRNVKRAAPGGEGMAINPYSASAMKKYLKTFDNAFSTNENMALPRAMYHDSFEFLGNWSPDFLAEFRKRRGYDLQDHLPTLFNEGDDEAVARIKCDYRETLSDLHLEYLKTWVNWSDSLGCTTRNQAHGSPSNLLDLYAAAG
;
A
#
# COMPACT_ATOMS: atom_id res chain seq x y z
N MET A 1 -8.61 -2.33 29.11
CA MET A 1 -8.50 -3.35 28.05
C MET A 1 -7.48 -2.87 27.03
N ILE A 2 -6.78 -3.76 26.33
CA ILE A 2 -5.69 -3.42 25.40
C ILE A 2 -6.18 -2.49 24.27
N GLU A 3 -7.46 -2.59 23.89
CA GLU A 3 -8.11 -1.81 22.84
C GLU A 3 -8.18 -0.30 23.17
N ASN A 4 -8.11 0.07 24.46
CA ASN A 4 -8.17 1.47 24.90
C ASN A 4 -6.79 2.10 25.08
N LYS A 5 -5.72 1.37 24.80
CA LYS A 5 -4.34 1.87 24.92
C LYS A 5 -3.86 2.45 23.59
N PRO A 6 -3.07 3.54 23.60
CA PRO A 6 -2.50 4.10 22.38
C PRO A 6 -1.46 3.15 21.77
N GLY A 7 -1.20 3.34 20.47
CA GLY A 7 -0.12 2.68 19.76
C GLY A 7 0.91 3.67 19.23
N ALA A 8 2.05 3.16 18.76
CA ALA A 8 3.09 3.96 18.11
C ALA A 8 3.42 3.43 16.72
N TYR A 9 3.82 4.33 15.81
CA TYR A 9 4.62 3.91 14.66
C TYR A 9 6.02 3.55 15.14
N TRP A 10 6.50 2.39 14.74
CA TRP A 10 7.83 1.90 15.07
C TRP A 10 8.63 1.75 13.79
N TRP A 11 9.39 2.80 13.48
CA TRP A 11 10.17 2.87 12.27
C TRP A 11 11.41 1.99 12.39
N TRP A 12 11.47 0.96 11.55
CA TRP A 12 12.60 0.05 11.46
C TRP A 12 13.60 0.60 10.44
N MET A 13 14.49 1.48 10.93
CA MET A 13 15.51 2.14 10.11
C MET A 13 16.48 1.11 9.54
N GLY A 14 16.44 0.89 8.23
CA GLY A 14 17.25 -0.12 7.54
C GLY A 14 16.91 -1.55 7.96
N SER A 15 15.81 -1.72 8.70
CA SER A 15 15.51 -2.91 9.48
C SER A 15 16.71 -3.43 10.30
N ALA A 16 17.57 -2.52 10.79
CA ALA A 16 18.76 -2.85 11.58
C ALA A 16 18.40 -3.21 13.03
N VAL A 17 17.53 -4.22 13.19
CA VAL A 17 16.99 -4.67 14.47
C VAL A 17 17.61 -5.99 14.89
N ASP A 18 17.61 -6.24 16.20
CA ASP A 18 17.99 -7.50 16.80
C ASP A 18 17.05 -7.85 17.96
N LYS A 19 17.09 -9.10 18.41
CA LYS A 19 16.16 -9.61 19.44
C LYS A 19 16.27 -8.85 20.76
N GLU A 20 17.48 -8.52 21.18
CA GLU A 20 17.72 -7.81 22.45
C GLU A 20 17.07 -6.43 22.43
N ASN A 21 17.30 -5.65 21.36
CA ASN A 21 16.73 -4.33 21.22
C ASN A 21 15.22 -4.36 20.99
N ILE A 22 14.69 -5.37 20.28
CA ILE A 22 13.25 -5.58 20.11
C ILE A 22 12.59 -5.81 21.49
N THR A 23 13.12 -6.72 22.29
CA THR A 23 12.62 -6.97 23.66
C THR A 23 12.65 -5.69 24.48
N TRP A 24 13.79 -4.99 24.51
CA TRP A 24 13.91 -3.76 25.26
C TRP A 24 12.91 -2.69 24.81
N ASN A 25 12.75 -2.46 23.50
CA ASN A 25 11.80 -1.49 22.95
C ASN A 25 10.37 -1.80 23.39
N LEU A 26 9.94 -3.07 23.31
CA LEU A 26 8.60 -3.49 23.67
C LEU A 26 8.35 -3.42 25.17
N GLU A 27 9.34 -3.76 26.00
CA GLU A 27 9.26 -3.60 27.46
C GLU A 27 9.12 -2.13 27.86
N GLN A 28 9.90 -1.23 27.24
CA GLN A 28 9.76 0.21 27.48
C GLN A 28 8.39 0.74 27.06
N MET A 29 7.86 0.29 25.92
CA MET A 29 6.51 0.65 25.49
C MET A 29 5.44 0.10 26.46
N HIS A 30 5.61 -1.13 26.94
CA HIS A 30 4.73 -1.76 27.93
C HIS A 30 4.71 -0.99 29.25
N GLU A 31 5.88 -0.64 29.79
CA GLU A 31 6.04 0.17 31.00
C GLU A 31 5.38 1.56 30.85
N ALA A 32 5.47 2.14 29.64
CA ALA A 32 4.77 3.38 29.29
C ALA A 32 3.26 3.21 29.03
N SER A 33 2.69 2.03 29.30
CA SER A 33 1.27 1.71 29.11
C SER A 33 0.77 1.78 27.67
N MET A 34 1.65 1.61 26.68
CA MET A 34 1.28 1.46 25.28
C MET A 34 0.57 0.13 25.03
N GLY A 35 -0.33 0.10 24.06
CA GLY A 35 -1.05 -1.11 23.64
C GLY A 35 -0.29 -1.92 22.60
N GLY A 36 0.60 -1.29 21.83
CA GLY A 36 1.30 -1.95 20.73
C GLY A 36 1.99 -0.98 19.79
N ALA A 37 2.50 -1.52 18.69
CA ALA A 37 3.24 -0.76 17.70
C ALA A 37 2.99 -1.24 16.26
N THR A 38 3.13 -0.34 15.30
CA THR A 38 3.09 -0.65 13.86
C THR A 38 4.51 -0.65 13.32
N ILE A 39 5.00 -1.81 12.87
CA ILE A 39 6.30 -1.92 12.20
C ILE A 39 6.20 -1.22 10.84
N VAL A 40 7.04 -0.20 10.65
CA VAL A 40 7.19 0.52 9.38
C VAL A 40 8.65 0.41 8.93
N PRO A 41 8.98 -0.51 8.01
CA PRO A 41 10.33 -0.61 7.46
C PRO A 41 10.63 0.64 6.63
N ILE A 42 11.78 1.25 6.89
CA ILE A 42 12.18 2.50 6.23
C ILE A 42 13.70 2.50 5.96
N TYR A 43 14.20 3.49 5.22
CA TYR A 43 15.63 3.67 4.93
C TYR A 43 16.51 3.58 6.19
N GLY A 44 17.75 3.16 6.01
CA GLY A 44 18.70 2.97 7.11
C GLY A 44 19.49 4.21 7.52
N VAL A 45 20.16 4.07 8.66
CA VAL A 45 21.07 5.08 9.21
C VAL A 45 22.48 4.88 8.67
N LYS A 46 23.01 5.89 8.00
CA LYS A 46 24.37 5.86 7.42
C LYS A 46 25.41 5.38 8.43
N GLY A 47 26.25 4.42 8.02
CA GLY A 47 27.30 3.82 8.84
C GLY A 47 26.89 2.53 9.57
N TYR A 48 25.65 2.06 9.36
CA TYR A 48 25.12 0.80 9.91
C TYR A 48 24.67 -0.16 8.81
N GLU A 49 25.13 0.03 7.58
CA GLU A 49 24.72 -0.77 6.40
C GLU A 49 24.98 -2.26 6.56
N ASP A 50 26.02 -2.64 7.31
CA ASP A 50 26.38 -4.03 7.63
C ASP A 50 25.35 -4.74 8.53
N ARG A 51 24.46 -3.98 9.17
CA ARG A 51 23.38 -4.49 10.03
C ARG A 51 22.01 -4.53 9.35
N TYR A 52 21.90 -4.04 8.12
CA TYR A 52 20.61 -3.94 7.46
C TYR A 52 20.04 -5.31 7.09
N LEU A 53 18.73 -5.45 7.26
CA LEU A 53 18.00 -6.64 6.83
C LEU A 53 17.17 -6.28 5.60
N GLN A 54 17.27 -7.10 4.56
CA GLN A 54 16.48 -6.95 3.34
C GLN A 54 15.02 -7.24 3.65
N HIS A 55 14.11 -6.36 3.24
CA HIS A 55 12.69 -6.51 3.49
C HIS A 55 12.18 -7.85 2.94
N LEU A 56 11.41 -8.57 3.78
CA LEU A 56 10.89 -9.92 3.51
C LEU A 56 11.96 -11.01 3.30
N SER A 57 13.23 -10.78 3.63
CA SER A 57 14.21 -11.87 3.73
C SER A 57 13.88 -12.81 4.89
N PRO A 58 14.41 -14.05 4.90
CA PRO A 58 14.23 -14.97 6.03
C PRO A 58 14.64 -14.38 7.38
N GLU A 59 15.74 -13.62 7.42
CA GLU A 59 16.22 -12.95 8.63
C GLU A 59 15.27 -11.84 9.09
N TRP A 60 14.74 -11.07 8.14
CA TRP A 60 13.75 -10.02 8.41
C TRP A 60 12.45 -10.60 8.97
N LEU A 61 11.94 -11.67 8.34
CA LEU A 61 10.75 -12.39 8.79
C LEU A 61 10.93 -12.97 10.20
N ALA A 62 12.12 -13.50 10.50
CA ALA A 62 12.46 -13.99 11.83
C ALA A 62 12.43 -12.87 12.90
N MET A 63 12.84 -11.65 12.57
CA MET A 63 12.75 -10.50 13.48
C MET A 63 11.30 -10.03 13.65
N MET A 64 10.52 -9.97 12.58
CA MET A 64 9.08 -9.64 12.63
C MET A 64 8.33 -10.65 13.52
N GLU A 65 8.53 -11.94 13.28
CA GLU A 65 7.89 -13.01 14.07
C GLU A 65 8.31 -12.94 15.54
N PHE A 66 9.60 -12.69 15.81
CA PHE A 66 10.08 -12.49 17.17
C PHE A 66 9.40 -11.30 17.86
N ALA A 67 9.31 -10.15 17.18
CA ALA A 67 8.62 -8.96 17.71
C ALA A 67 7.14 -9.22 18.02
N ILE A 68 6.44 -9.98 17.16
CA ILE A 68 5.03 -10.36 17.39
C ILE A 68 4.91 -11.24 18.63
N LYS A 69 5.73 -12.29 18.75
CA LYS A 69 5.71 -13.20 19.92
C LYS A 69 6.06 -12.46 21.21
N GLU A 70 7.00 -11.53 21.15
CA GLU A 70 7.42 -10.74 22.31
C GLU A 70 6.34 -9.73 22.74
N ALA A 71 5.66 -9.10 21.78
CA ALA A 71 4.50 -8.28 22.08
C ALA A 71 3.36 -9.11 22.70
N GLN A 72 3.10 -10.33 22.20
CA GLN A 72 2.12 -11.24 22.78
C GLN A 72 2.45 -11.59 24.25
N ARG A 73 3.73 -11.86 24.57
CA ARG A 73 4.20 -12.09 25.95
C ARG A 73 3.85 -10.93 26.87
N LEU A 74 3.92 -9.70 26.37
CA LEU A 74 3.65 -8.46 27.11
C LEU A 74 2.16 -8.03 27.05
N GLY A 75 1.30 -8.81 26.40
CA GLY A 75 -0.10 -8.43 26.18
C GLY A 75 -0.24 -7.19 25.31
N MET A 76 0.56 -7.09 24.27
CA MET A 76 0.61 -6.00 23.28
C MET A 76 0.31 -6.49 21.87
N TRP A 77 -0.08 -5.59 20.97
CA TRP A 77 -0.29 -5.89 19.55
C TRP A 77 0.86 -5.40 18.66
N ILE A 78 1.05 -6.06 17.52
CA ILE A 78 1.93 -5.60 16.44
C ILE A 78 1.12 -5.54 15.15
N ASP A 79 1.16 -4.39 14.48
CA ASP A 79 0.68 -4.22 13.10
C ASP A 79 1.89 -4.05 12.17
N MET A 80 1.69 -4.10 10.85
CA MET A 80 2.77 -3.93 9.88
C MET A 80 2.29 -3.20 8.62
N THR A 81 3.10 -2.28 8.08
CA THR A 81 2.89 -1.79 6.71
C THR A 81 2.99 -2.95 5.73
N THR A 82 2.03 -3.11 4.81
CA THR A 82 2.15 -4.10 3.71
C THR A 82 3.10 -3.60 2.64
N GLY A 83 4.37 -3.41 3.01
CA GLY A 83 5.42 -2.81 2.19
C GLY A 83 6.48 -2.10 3.03
N THR A 84 7.22 -1.19 2.40
CA THR A 84 8.20 -0.31 3.06
C THR A 84 7.90 1.13 2.70
N GLY A 85 8.16 2.07 3.62
CA GLY A 85 7.86 3.47 3.40
C GLY A 85 6.44 3.69 2.85
N TRP A 86 6.32 4.53 1.82
CA TRP A 86 5.05 4.81 1.13
C TRP A 86 5.27 5.42 -0.27
N PRO A 87 4.33 5.32 -1.23
CA PRO A 87 3.17 4.43 -1.19
C PRO A 87 3.59 2.97 -1.43
N PHE A 88 2.63 2.04 -1.50
CA PHE A 88 2.91 0.64 -1.85
C PHE A 88 3.64 0.50 -3.18
N GLY A 89 4.59 -0.43 -3.20
CA GLY A 89 5.46 -0.70 -4.33
C GLY A 89 6.70 -1.49 -3.90
N GLY A 90 7.66 -1.58 -4.80
CA GLY A 90 8.93 -2.27 -4.55
C GLY A 90 9.48 -2.97 -5.78
N PRO A 91 10.47 -3.86 -5.62
CA PRO A 91 11.23 -4.44 -6.74
C PRO A 91 10.41 -5.42 -7.61
N MET A 92 9.26 -5.87 -7.11
CA MET A 92 8.33 -6.75 -7.82
C MET A 92 7.43 -6.01 -8.82
N ILE A 93 7.39 -4.67 -8.77
CA ILE A 93 6.60 -3.85 -9.68
C ILE A 93 7.38 -3.64 -10.98
N THR A 94 6.72 -3.91 -12.10
CA THR A 94 7.24 -3.74 -13.45
C THR A 94 6.45 -2.68 -14.22
N SER A 95 6.85 -2.38 -15.45
CA SER A 95 6.12 -1.47 -16.35
C SER A 95 4.63 -1.82 -16.48
N ASP A 96 4.28 -3.10 -16.37
CA ASP A 96 2.93 -3.60 -16.66
C ASP A 96 1.94 -3.36 -15.51
N ASN A 97 2.44 -3.05 -14.31
CA ASN A 97 1.61 -2.88 -13.11
C ASN A 97 2.04 -1.70 -12.23
N CYS A 98 2.88 -0.81 -12.76
CA CYS A 98 3.30 0.41 -12.08
C CYS A 98 2.25 1.53 -12.14
N ASP A 99 2.40 2.50 -11.25
CA ASP A 99 1.68 3.77 -11.27
C ASP A 99 1.94 4.53 -12.59
N VAL A 100 0.89 4.90 -13.33
CA VAL A 100 1.02 5.52 -14.67
C VAL A 100 0.20 6.79 -14.83
N THR A 101 0.72 7.69 -15.65
CA THR A 101 0.04 8.92 -16.07
C THR A 101 -0.31 8.84 -17.54
N VAL A 102 -1.56 9.18 -17.88
CA VAL A 102 -2.04 9.22 -19.27
C VAL A 102 -1.64 10.53 -19.97
N GLU A 103 -1.35 10.42 -21.26
CA GLU A 103 -1.14 11.51 -22.20
C GLU A 103 -2.02 11.29 -23.43
N TYR A 104 -2.60 12.38 -23.95
CA TYR A 104 -3.32 12.38 -25.22
C TYR A 104 -2.71 13.43 -26.13
N LYS A 105 -2.23 12.99 -27.29
CA LYS A 105 -1.53 13.84 -28.23
C LYS A 105 -1.76 13.34 -29.65
N ASP A 106 -2.01 14.25 -30.57
CA ASP A 106 -2.17 13.96 -32.01
C ASP A 106 -3.22 12.87 -32.30
N GLY A 107 -4.28 12.80 -31.47
CA GLY A 107 -5.35 11.81 -31.61
C GLY A 107 -5.06 10.46 -30.94
N GLU A 108 -3.87 10.27 -30.37
CA GLU A 108 -3.44 9.01 -29.77
C GLU A 108 -3.37 9.10 -28.24
N LEU A 109 -3.81 8.03 -27.58
CA LEU A 109 -3.73 7.86 -26.15
C LEU A 109 -2.51 7.00 -25.81
N SER A 110 -1.68 7.49 -24.90
CA SER A 110 -0.54 6.75 -24.36
C SER A 110 -0.44 6.95 -22.85
N TRP A 111 0.36 6.13 -22.18
CA TRP A 111 0.64 6.31 -20.76
C TRP A 111 2.04 5.84 -20.45
N ASN A 112 2.64 6.47 -19.45
CA ASN A 112 4.01 6.18 -19.01
C ASN A 112 4.05 6.05 -17.49
N PHE A 113 5.08 5.40 -16.98
CA PHE A 113 5.36 5.39 -15.54
C PHE A 113 5.31 6.81 -14.98
N SER A 114 4.56 7.01 -13.89
CA SER A 114 4.30 8.32 -13.31
C SER A 114 5.56 8.98 -12.71
N GLY A 115 6.66 8.24 -12.60
CA GLY A 115 7.86 8.63 -11.87
C GLY A 115 7.76 8.39 -10.36
N ARG A 116 6.64 7.85 -9.85
CA ARG A 116 6.48 7.56 -8.42
C ARG A 116 7.14 6.25 -8.05
N ASN A 117 8.28 6.35 -7.39
CA ASN A 117 8.88 5.25 -6.64
C ASN A 117 8.40 5.24 -5.19
N VAL A 118 8.59 4.11 -4.51
CA VAL A 118 8.44 4.00 -3.06
C VAL A 118 9.37 5.02 -2.39
N LYS A 119 8.80 5.94 -1.61
CA LYS A 119 9.55 6.91 -0.83
C LYS A 119 10.05 6.25 0.42
N ARG A 120 11.28 6.60 0.81
CA ARG A 120 11.88 6.18 2.08
C ARG A 120 11.96 4.66 2.24
N ALA A 121 12.03 3.93 1.13
CA ALA A 121 12.09 2.47 1.12
C ALA A 121 13.18 1.92 2.05
N ALA A 122 12.86 0.82 2.72
CA ALA A 122 13.86 0.03 3.42
C ALA A 122 14.71 -0.75 2.40
N PRO A 123 15.90 -1.22 2.79
CA PRO A 123 16.70 -2.11 1.96
C PRO A 123 15.88 -3.29 1.42
N GLY A 124 15.89 -3.49 0.11
CA GLY A 124 15.13 -4.55 -0.58
C GLY A 124 13.68 -4.18 -0.89
N GLY A 125 13.22 -3.01 -0.44
CA GLY A 125 11.89 -2.47 -0.71
C GLY A 125 11.86 -1.38 -1.78
N GLU A 126 13.01 -1.05 -2.39
CA GLU A 126 13.12 -0.02 -3.41
C GLU A 126 12.43 -0.44 -4.72
N GLY A 127 11.74 0.49 -5.37
CA GLY A 127 11.17 0.27 -6.70
C GLY A 127 10.03 1.19 -7.05
N MET A 128 9.38 0.88 -8.17
CA MET A 128 8.21 1.61 -8.66
C MET A 128 7.02 1.42 -7.72
N ALA A 129 6.19 2.46 -7.59
CA ALA A 129 4.89 2.33 -6.95
C ALA A 129 3.94 1.51 -7.82
N ILE A 130 3.08 0.75 -7.16
CA ILE A 130 2.03 -0.04 -7.81
C ILE A 130 0.96 0.87 -8.44
N ASN A 131 0.30 0.42 -9.50
CA ASN A 131 -0.88 1.10 -10.04
C ASN A 131 -2.04 1.09 -9.02
N PRO A 132 -2.50 2.24 -8.51
CA PRO A 132 -3.55 2.30 -7.49
C PRO A 132 -4.97 2.11 -8.05
N TYR A 133 -5.12 1.97 -9.36
CA TYR A 133 -6.39 1.75 -10.07
C TYR A 133 -6.48 0.35 -10.68
N SER A 134 -5.63 -0.58 -10.23
CA SER A 134 -5.61 -1.94 -10.76
C SER A 134 -5.64 -2.98 -9.65
N ALA A 135 -6.80 -3.61 -9.47
CA ALA A 135 -6.95 -4.76 -8.57
C ALA A 135 -6.04 -5.93 -9.00
N SER A 136 -5.77 -6.08 -10.30
CA SER A 136 -4.85 -7.12 -10.80
C SER A 136 -3.40 -6.82 -10.43
N ALA A 137 -2.99 -5.55 -10.45
CA ALA A 137 -1.69 -5.13 -9.92
C ALA A 137 -1.57 -5.48 -8.43
N MET A 138 -2.58 -5.12 -7.63
CA MET A 138 -2.61 -5.44 -6.19
C MET A 138 -2.45 -6.94 -5.93
N LYS A 139 -3.17 -7.80 -6.65
CA LYS A 139 -3.00 -9.27 -6.53
C LYS A 139 -1.57 -9.73 -6.81
N LYS A 140 -0.92 -9.17 -7.84
CA LYS A 140 0.48 -9.49 -8.17
C LYS A 140 1.43 -9.04 -7.05
N TYR A 141 1.18 -7.86 -6.48
CA TYR A 141 1.96 -7.33 -5.36
C TYR A 141 1.87 -8.20 -4.12
N LEU A 142 0.65 -8.61 -3.75
CA LEU A 142 0.39 -9.41 -2.55
C LEU A 142 0.97 -10.83 -2.64
N LYS A 143 1.16 -11.36 -3.86
CA LYS A 143 1.86 -12.63 -4.07
C LYS A 143 3.28 -12.63 -3.49
N THR A 144 3.96 -11.48 -3.44
CA THR A 144 5.28 -11.39 -2.78
C THR A 144 5.17 -11.66 -1.28
N PHE A 145 4.11 -11.17 -0.63
CA PHE A 145 3.85 -11.43 0.79
C PHE A 145 3.37 -12.87 1.02
N ASP A 146 2.52 -13.42 0.15
CA ASP A 146 2.12 -14.84 0.22
C ASP A 146 3.35 -15.76 0.20
N ASN A 147 4.27 -15.51 -0.74
CA ASN A 147 5.50 -16.30 -0.84
C ASN A 147 6.35 -16.16 0.44
N ALA A 148 6.50 -14.94 0.96
CA ALA A 148 7.27 -14.70 2.19
C ALA A 148 6.64 -15.40 3.40
N PHE A 149 5.33 -15.29 3.56
CA PHE A 149 4.61 -15.82 4.71
C PHE A 149 4.44 -17.35 4.66
N SER A 150 4.43 -17.93 3.46
CA SER A 150 4.37 -19.39 3.27
C SER A 150 5.65 -20.15 3.62
N THR A 151 6.75 -19.45 3.92
CA THR A 151 8.04 -20.09 4.27
C THR A 151 7.99 -20.86 5.59
N ASN A 152 7.01 -20.59 6.45
CA ASN A 152 6.76 -21.27 7.70
C ASN A 152 5.25 -21.40 7.95
N GLU A 153 4.73 -22.63 7.97
CA GLU A 153 3.30 -22.92 8.13
C GLU A 153 2.68 -22.34 9.41
N ASN A 154 3.49 -22.10 10.46
CA ASN A 154 3.02 -21.57 11.74
C ASN A 154 3.63 -20.19 12.07
N MET A 155 3.99 -19.41 11.05
CA MET A 155 4.54 -18.09 11.25
C MET A 155 3.52 -17.17 11.96
N ALA A 156 3.94 -16.51 13.03
CA ALA A 156 3.10 -15.50 13.66
C ALA A 156 2.92 -14.28 12.74
N LEU A 157 1.67 -13.84 12.56
CA LEU A 157 1.30 -12.72 11.71
C LEU A 157 0.94 -11.47 12.52
N PRO A 158 1.12 -10.27 11.95
CA PRO A 158 0.68 -9.03 12.58
C PRO A 158 -0.84 -9.02 12.75
N ARG A 159 -1.33 -8.33 13.79
CA ARG A 159 -2.77 -8.14 14.04
C ARG A 159 -3.46 -7.39 12.90
N ALA A 160 -2.79 -6.37 12.36
CA ALA A 160 -3.32 -5.60 11.25
C ALA A 160 -2.27 -5.31 10.18
N MET A 161 -2.75 -5.27 8.93
CA MET A 161 -2.04 -4.74 7.78
C MET A 161 -2.32 -3.23 7.67
N TYR A 162 -1.27 -2.43 7.51
CA TYR A 162 -1.34 -0.98 7.44
C TYR A 162 -1.06 -0.47 6.03
N HIS A 163 -1.92 0.43 5.56
CA HIS A 163 -1.74 1.21 4.33
C HIS A 163 -1.73 2.70 4.70
N ASP A 164 -0.63 3.36 4.34
CA ASP A 164 -0.40 4.77 4.65
C ASP A 164 -1.19 5.70 3.71
N SER A 165 -1.06 7.01 3.90
CA SER A 165 -1.77 8.00 3.08
C SER A 165 -1.53 7.85 1.56
N PHE A 166 -2.52 8.25 0.76
CA PHE A 166 -2.43 8.15 -0.70
C PHE A 166 -1.43 9.18 -1.25
N GLU A 167 -0.29 8.70 -1.73
CA GLU A 167 0.78 9.53 -2.31
C GLU A 167 1.22 9.08 -3.72
N PHE A 168 0.33 8.41 -4.44
CA PHE A 168 0.50 8.05 -5.85
C PHE A 168 0.43 9.30 -6.76
N LEU A 169 0.93 9.19 -7.99
CA LEU A 169 0.87 10.27 -8.99
C LEU A 169 0.01 9.91 -10.19
N GLY A 170 -0.23 8.63 -10.42
CA GLY A 170 -0.94 8.17 -11.59
C GLY A 170 -2.40 8.58 -11.61
N ASN A 171 -2.92 8.58 -12.81
CA ASN A 171 -4.30 8.93 -13.13
C ASN A 171 -4.89 7.98 -14.20
N TRP A 172 -4.31 6.79 -14.35
CA TRP A 172 -4.71 5.86 -15.40
C TRP A 172 -4.41 4.40 -15.04
N SER A 173 -5.06 3.48 -15.73
CA SER A 173 -4.72 2.05 -15.76
C SER A 173 -4.78 1.53 -17.20
N PRO A 174 -3.99 0.50 -17.56
CA PRO A 174 -4.03 -0.05 -18.92
C PRO A 174 -5.41 -0.57 -19.37
N ASP A 175 -6.25 -0.98 -18.43
CA ASP A 175 -7.62 -1.46 -18.64
C ASP A 175 -8.69 -0.37 -18.48
N PHE A 176 -8.30 0.91 -18.28
CA PHE A 176 -9.21 1.99 -17.93
C PHE A 176 -10.35 2.18 -18.93
N LEU A 177 -10.09 2.14 -20.25
CA LEU A 177 -11.14 2.31 -21.26
C LEU A 177 -12.21 1.22 -21.19
N ALA A 178 -11.80 -0.03 -20.94
CA ALA A 178 -12.73 -1.14 -20.81
C ALA A 178 -13.56 -1.01 -19.53
N GLU A 179 -12.93 -0.64 -18.42
CA GLU A 179 -13.61 -0.43 -17.14
C GLU A 179 -14.53 0.79 -17.18
N PHE A 180 -14.12 1.87 -17.84
CA PHE A 180 -14.97 3.04 -18.07
C PHE A 180 -16.24 2.66 -18.82
N ARG A 181 -16.11 1.99 -19.97
CA ARG A 181 -17.26 1.59 -20.78
C ARG A 181 -18.22 0.69 -20.02
N LYS A 182 -17.69 -0.25 -19.24
CA LYS A 182 -18.46 -1.15 -18.39
C LYS A 182 -19.26 -0.40 -17.32
N ARG A 183 -18.71 0.65 -16.73
CA ARG A 183 -19.29 1.36 -15.56
C ARG A 183 -20.14 2.58 -15.93
N ARG A 184 -19.76 3.30 -16.98
CA ARG A 184 -20.40 4.55 -17.42
C ARG A 184 -21.33 4.35 -18.61
N GLY A 185 -21.20 3.24 -19.34
CA GLY A 185 -22.15 2.83 -20.38
C GLY A 185 -21.91 3.41 -21.78
N TYR A 186 -20.78 4.10 -22.00
CA TYR A 186 -20.39 4.65 -23.29
C TYR A 186 -18.87 4.57 -23.50
N ASP A 187 -18.40 4.75 -24.73
CA ASP A 187 -16.98 4.63 -25.07
C ASP A 187 -16.24 5.95 -24.82
N LEU A 188 -15.28 5.96 -23.89
CA LEU A 188 -14.48 7.16 -23.61
C LEU A 188 -13.61 7.57 -24.80
N GLN A 189 -13.28 6.64 -25.70
CA GLN A 189 -12.46 6.94 -26.88
C GLN A 189 -13.11 8.00 -27.78
N ASP A 190 -14.43 8.00 -27.88
CA ASP A 190 -15.20 8.98 -28.66
C ASP A 190 -15.19 10.38 -28.03
N HIS A 191 -14.69 10.50 -26.79
CA HIS A 191 -14.70 11.71 -25.98
C HIS A 191 -13.30 12.11 -25.46
N LEU A 192 -12.22 11.54 -26.02
CA LEU A 192 -10.85 11.88 -25.61
C LEU A 192 -10.55 13.37 -25.75
N PRO A 193 -10.83 14.06 -26.89
CA PRO A 193 -10.61 15.51 -26.97
C PRO A 193 -11.27 16.27 -25.81
N THR A 194 -12.51 15.91 -25.47
CA THR A 194 -13.27 16.53 -24.37
C THR A 194 -12.69 16.23 -22.98
N LEU A 195 -12.21 15.01 -22.74
CA LEU A 195 -11.48 14.69 -21.51
C LEU A 195 -10.25 15.59 -21.34
N PHE A 196 -9.58 15.91 -22.45
CA PHE A 196 -8.37 16.74 -22.51
C PHE A 196 -8.62 18.23 -22.79
N ASN A 197 -9.83 18.73 -22.46
CA ASN A 197 -10.24 20.15 -22.49
C ASN A 197 -10.63 20.74 -23.85
N GLU A 198 -10.94 19.91 -24.86
CA GLU A 198 -11.51 20.38 -26.11
C GLU A 198 -13.05 20.31 -26.10
N GLY A 199 -13.71 21.46 -26.26
CA GLY A 199 -15.17 21.53 -26.33
C GLY A 199 -15.76 22.58 -25.40
N ASP A 200 -17.07 22.50 -25.17
CA ASP A 200 -17.77 23.36 -24.20
C ASP A 200 -17.52 22.91 -22.75
N ASP A 201 -17.58 23.88 -21.83
CA ASP A 201 -17.26 23.66 -20.41
C ASP A 201 -18.15 22.62 -19.73
N GLU A 202 -19.43 22.52 -20.14
CA GLU A 202 -20.39 21.57 -19.57
C GLU A 202 -20.05 20.13 -19.97
N ALA A 203 -19.76 19.90 -21.25
CA ALA A 203 -19.32 18.61 -21.76
C ALA A 203 -18.00 18.19 -21.12
N VAL A 204 -17.00 19.10 -21.05
CA VAL A 204 -15.72 18.83 -20.38
C VAL A 204 -15.92 18.46 -18.91
N ALA A 205 -16.77 19.20 -18.19
CA ALA A 205 -17.06 18.91 -16.79
C ALA A 205 -17.72 17.53 -16.60
N ARG A 206 -18.68 17.18 -17.46
CA ARG A 206 -19.37 15.88 -17.42
C ARG A 206 -18.42 14.71 -17.69
N ILE A 207 -17.62 14.78 -18.76
CA ILE A 207 -16.66 13.71 -19.09
C ILE A 207 -15.62 13.55 -17.97
N LYS A 208 -15.14 14.65 -17.39
CA LYS A 208 -14.22 14.60 -16.24
C LYS A 208 -14.85 14.05 -14.98
N CYS A 209 -16.14 14.28 -14.76
CA CYS A 209 -16.89 13.69 -13.65
C CYS A 209 -16.88 12.17 -13.77
N ASP A 210 -17.31 11.63 -14.91
CA ASP A 210 -17.39 10.19 -15.15
C ASP A 210 -16.00 9.52 -15.14
N TYR A 211 -14.98 10.22 -15.63
CA TYR A 211 -13.59 9.78 -15.56
C TYR A 211 -13.10 9.65 -14.11
N ARG A 212 -13.33 10.66 -13.27
CA ARG A 212 -12.95 10.65 -11.86
C ARG A 212 -13.74 9.64 -11.05
N GLU A 213 -15.03 9.48 -11.33
CA GLU A 213 -15.85 8.43 -10.73
C GLU A 213 -15.30 7.04 -11.07
N THR A 214 -14.84 6.84 -12.30
CA THR A 214 -14.20 5.57 -12.72
C THR A 214 -12.90 5.32 -11.96
N LEU A 215 -12.04 6.34 -11.80
CA LEU A 215 -10.83 6.22 -10.97
C LEU A 215 -11.18 5.91 -9.51
N SER A 216 -12.22 6.55 -8.96
CA SER A 216 -12.71 6.30 -7.62
C SER A 216 -13.13 4.84 -7.42
N ASP A 217 -13.90 4.30 -8.36
CA ASP A 217 -14.39 2.92 -8.32
C ASP A 217 -13.24 1.91 -8.41
N LEU A 218 -12.28 2.16 -9.32
CA LEU A 218 -11.11 1.30 -9.50
C LEU A 218 -10.20 1.28 -8.27
N HIS A 219 -10.02 2.44 -7.62
CA HIS A 219 -9.24 2.50 -6.39
C HIS A 219 -9.95 1.82 -5.20
N LEU A 220 -11.28 1.90 -5.13
CA LEU A 220 -12.05 1.13 -4.14
C LEU A 220 -11.87 -0.37 -4.33
N GLU A 221 -11.86 -0.87 -5.57
CA GLU A 221 -11.60 -2.29 -5.88
C GLU A 221 -10.15 -2.70 -5.57
N TYR A 222 -9.19 -1.83 -5.85
CA TYR A 222 -7.79 -1.99 -5.43
C TYR A 222 -7.69 -2.17 -3.91
N LEU A 223 -8.33 -1.30 -3.13
CA LEU A 223 -8.32 -1.37 -1.67
C LEU A 223 -9.01 -2.64 -1.16
N LYS A 224 -10.21 -2.95 -1.66
CA LYS A 224 -10.95 -4.18 -1.29
C LYS A 224 -10.16 -5.45 -1.59
N THR A 225 -9.35 -5.45 -2.65
CA THR A 225 -8.46 -6.57 -2.96
C THR A 225 -7.42 -6.80 -1.85
N TRP A 226 -6.85 -5.72 -1.31
CA TRP A 226 -5.91 -5.80 -0.18
C TRP A 226 -6.59 -6.15 1.14
N VAL A 227 -7.79 -5.63 1.38
CA VAL A 227 -8.57 -5.97 2.58
C VAL A 227 -8.93 -7.46 2.58
N ASN A 228 -9.52 -7.97 1.50
CA ASN A 228 -9.88 -9.38 1.39
C ASN A 228 -8.68 -10.32 1.56
N TRP A 229 -7.51 -9.91 1.06
CA TRP A 229 -6.27 -10.65 1.28
C TRP A 229 -5.83 -10.63 2.75
N SER A 230 -5.88 -9.47 3.41
CA SER A 230 -5.56 -9.34 4.83
C SER A 230 -6.49 -10.19 5.70
N ASP A 231 -7.79 -10.16 5.40
CA ASP A 231 -8.80 -10.97 6.09
C ASP A 231 -8.55 -12.47 5.90
N SER A 232 -8.09 -12.90 4.71
CA SER A 232 -7.75 -14.29 4.44
C SER A 232 -6.58 -14.81 5.29
N LEU A 233 -5.75 -13.89 5.81
CA LEU A 233 -4.67 -14.17 6.74
C LEU A 233 -5.10 -14.04 8.21
N GLY A 234 -6.35 -13.66 8.48
CA GLY A 234 -6.84 -13.34 9.83
C GLY A 234 -6.36 -11.98 10.35
N CYS A 235 -5.82 -11.12 9.48
CA CYS A 235 -5.34 -9.78 9.83
C CYS A 235 -6.45 -8.76 9.57
N THR A 236 -6.67 -7.85 10.51
CA THR A 236 -7.49 -6.66 10.26
C THR A 236 -6.75 -5.67 9.36
N THR A 237 -7.41 -4.59 8.90
CA THR A 237 -6.72 -3.53 8.15
C THR A 237 -6.81 -2.17 8.83
N ARG A 238 -5.78 -1.36 8.59
CA ARG A 238 -5.72 0.04 9.01
C ARG A 238 -5.32 0.87 7.80
N ASN A 239 -6.27 1.60 7.24
CA ASN A 239 -6.08 2.41 6.04
C ASN A 239 -6.09 3.91 6.39
N GLN A 240 -5.15 4.67 5.82
CA GLN A 240 -5.25 6.12 5.77
C GLN A 240 -5.70 6.57 4.37
N ALA A 241 -6.99 6.77 4.18
CA ALA A 241 -7.57 7.09 2.87
C ALA A 241 -7.28 8.52 2.37
N HIS A 242 -6.67 9.38 3.21
CA HIS A 242 -6.44 10.79 2.87
C HIS A 242 -5.62 10.94 1.58
N GLY A 243 -6.02 11.88 0.72
CA GLY A 243 -5.39 12.14 -0.57
C GLY A 243 -5.89 11.27 -1.73
N SER A 244 -6.65 10.21 -1.45
CA SER A 244 -7.19 9.33 -2.50
C SER A 244 -8.26 10.03 -3.34
N PRO A 245 -8.42 9.66 -4.62
CA PRO A 245 -9.42 10.24 -5.50
C PRO A 245 -10.83 9.67 -5.27
N SER A 246 -11.00 8.72 -4.33
CA SER A 246 -12.28 8.10 -4.01
C SER A 246 -13.01 8.77 -2.86
N ASN A 247 -14.29 8.45 -2.70
CA ASN A 247 -15.04 8.81 -1.50
C ASN A 247 -14.41 8.16 -0.25
N LEU A 248 -13.95 9.01 0.68
CA LEU A 248 -13.25 8.58 1.89
C LEU A 248 -14.10 7.66 2.77
N LEU A 249 -15.42 7.88 2.83
CA LEU A 249 -16.30 7.03 3.65
C LEU A 249 -16.39 5.61 3.10
N ASP A 250 -16.41 5.46 1.78
CA ASP A 250 -16.43 4.14 1.14
C ASP A 250 -15.11 3.40 1.38
N LEU A 251 -13.98 4.11 1.33
CA LEU A 251 -12.67 3.52 1.63
C LEU A 251 -12.52 3.11 3.10
N TYR A 252 -13.03 3.91 4.04
CA TYR A 252 -13.01 3.54 5.46
C TYR A 252 -14.00 2.42 5.77
N ALA A 253 -15.19 2.41 5.15
CA ALA A 253 -16.14 1.33 5.26
C ALA A 253 -15.59 0.01 4.68
N ALA A 254 -14.78 0.10 3.63
CA ALA A 254 -14.12 -1.08 3.06
C ALA A 254 -12.99 -1.63 3.92
N ALA A 255 -12.36 -0.82 4.78
CA ALA A 255 -11.24 -1.22 5.62
C ALA A 255 -11.63 -1.63 7.06
N GLY A 256 -12.88 -1.38 7.45
CA GLY A 256 -13.42 -1.59 8.80
C GLY A 256 -14.17 -2.89 8.98
#